data_AF-A0A518RHA2-F1
#
_entry.id   AF-A0A518RHA2-F1
#
_cell.length_a   1.000
_cell.length_b   1.000
_cell.length_c   1.000
_cell.angle_alpha   90.00
_cell.angle_beta   90.00
_cell.angle_gamma   90.00
#
_symmetry.space_group_name_H-M   'P 1'
#
loop_
_entity.id
_entity.type
_entity.pdbx_description
1 polymer ?
#
loop_
_entity_poly.entity_id
_entity_poly.type
_entity_poly.pdbx_seq_one_letter_code
_entity_poly.pdbx_strand_id
1 'polypeptide(L)'
;MTLGDWITPHPEGIHVPGPDIWVDPSQPKARAFVTHGHADHARGGHGEVWATPETLAIMEARYGPQTGRPVAYGETIRMGPEDNGVEIGFVPAGHVLGSAQIVLDHRGERIVVSGDYKRRPDPTCEPFRPVKCDVFVTEATFGLPVFRHPETTDEIDKLLSALRAEPERCVLVGAYALGKAQRVIAELRGMGFDDPIYIHGALQRLCDLYVAHGVALGELRPATGVPKKELQGRIVLCPPGALNDRWSRRLPDPVTAMASGWMTVRQRARQRNVELPLILSDHADWDELTTTLREIAPKEVWVTHGREDALVHWCRNHQIKARALELSGYEDEDD
;
A
#
# COMPACT_ATOMS: atom_id res chain seq x y z
N MET A 1 -34.29 -3.56 1.75
CA MET A 1 -33.40 -3.66 2.91
C MET A 1 -32.27 -2.67 2.72
N THR A 2 -31.82 -2.04 3.79
CA THR A 2 -30.61 -1.21 3.78
C THR A 2 -29.41 -2.14 3.69
N LEU A 3 -28.54 -1.95 2.71
CA LEU A 3 -27.33 -2.77 2.57
C LEU A 3 -26.35 -2.44 3.69
N GLY A 4 -25.69 -3.45 4.24
CA GLY A 4 -24.70 -3.30 5.31
C GLY A 4 -25.26 -2.77 6.63
N ASP A 5 -26.51 -3.08 6.97
CA ASP A 5 -27.14 -2.71 8.25
C ASP A 5 -26.57 -3.44 9.48
N TRP A 6 -25.67 -4.41 9.26
CA TRP A 6 -24.98 -5.20 10.28
C TRP A 6 -23.49 -4.82 10.44
N ILE A 7 -23.04 -3.76 9.77
CA ILE A 7 -21.72 -3.15 10.01
C ILE A 7 -21.86 -1.64 10.25
N THR A 8 -20.99 -1.09 11.08
CA THR A 8 -20.99 0.32 11.46
C THR A 8 -19.63 0.94 11.18
N PRO A 9 -19.51 1.84 10.19
CA PRO A 9 -18.31 2.65 10.02
C PRO A 9 -18.16 3.63 11.19
N HIS A 10 -16.97 3.71 11.74
CA HIS A 10 -16.58 4.69 12.75
C HIS A 10 -15.30 5.40 12.31
N PRO A 11 -14.99 6.59 12.85
CA PRO A 11 -13.72 7.24 12.57
C PRO A 11 -12.53 6.28 12.76
N GLU A 12 -12.53 5.49 13.82
CA GLU A 12 -11.42 4.59 14.10
C GLU A 12 -11.36 3.30 13.27
N GLY A 13 -12.31 3.01 12.37
CA GLY A 13 -12.36 1.76 11.59
C GLY A 13 -13.79 1.24 11.40
N ILE A 14 -13.94 0.05 10.80
CA ILE A 14 -15.27 -0.54 10.54
C ILE A 14 -15.59 -1.59 11.59
N HIS A 15 -16.65 -1.37 12.37
CA HIS A 15 -17.11 -2.30 13.40
C HIS A 15 -18.15 -3.27 12.84
N VAL A 16 -18.02 -4.55 13.19
CA VAL A 16 -19.05 -5.57 12.93
C VAL A 16 -19.59 -6.01 14.30
N PRO A 17 -20.74 -5.45 14.76
CA PRO A 17 -21.19 -5.61 16.15
C PRO A 17 -21.50 -7.04 16.58
N GLY A 18 -21.98 -7.89 15.66
CA GLY A 18 -22.39 -9.27 15.96
C GLY A 18 -21.27 -10.12 16.58
N PRO A 19 -20.13 -10.31 15.88
CA PRO A 19 -18.95 -10.98 16.42
C PRO A 19 -18.01 -10.07 17.23
N ASP A 20 -18.33 -8.78 17.37
CA ASP A 20 -17.50 -7.73 17.96
C ASP A 20 -16.06 -7.72 17.42
N ILE A 21 -15.94 -7.45 16.11
CA ILE A 21 -14.65 -7.34 15.42
C ILE A 21 -14.53 -5.98 14.76
N TRP A 22 -13.30 -5.54 14.56
CA TRP A 22 -12.98 -4.29 13.90
C TRP A 22 -12.08 -4.54 12.70
N VAL A 23 -12.41 -3.95 11.56
CA VAL A 23 -11.55 -3.91 10.37
C VAL A 23 -10.74 -2.61 10.38
N ASP A 24 -9.41 -2.75 10.23
CA ASP A 24 -8.40 -1.69 10.27
C ASP A 24 -8.59 -0.66 11.41
N PRO A 25 -8.70 -1.12 12.67
CA PRO A 25 -8.87 -0.20 13.77
C PRO A 25 -7.62 0.65 14.03
N SER A 26 -7.76 1.98 13.99
CA SER A 26 -6.69 2.95 14.28
C SER A 26 -6.29 3.03 15.76
N GLN A 27 -6.95 2.25 16.62
CA GLN A 27 -6.72 2.16 18.07
C GLN A 27 -6.75 0.69 18.52
N PRO A 28 -6.10 0.32 19.64
CA PRO A 28 -6.23 -1.03 20.20
C PRO A 28 -7.69 -1.46 20.40
N LYS A 29 -8.00 -2.69 20.00
CA LYS A 29 -9.33 -3.33 20.10
C LYS A 29 -9.16 -4.78 20.53
N ALA A 30 -10.20 -5.39 21.09
CA ALA A 30 -10.16 -6.79 21.50
C ALA A 30 -9.90 -7.72 20.31
N ARG A 31 -10.55 -7.46 19.17
CA ARG A 31 -10.38 -8.23 17.94
C ARG A 31 -10.22 -7.34 16.72
N ALA A 32 -9.05 -7.40 16.08
CA ALA A 32 -8.73 -6.59 14.92
C ALA A 32 -8.45 -7.45 13.69
N PHE A 33 -9.14 -7.18 12.59
CA PHE A 33 -8.84 -7.69 11.27
C PHE A 33 -8.10 -6.61 10.50
N VAL A 34 -6.90 -6.93 10.03
CA VAL A 34 -5.99 -5.95 9.42
C VAL A 34 -5.77 -6.30 7.96
N THR A 35 -6.07 -5.36 7.07
CA THR A 35 -5.92 -5.52 5.61
C THR A 35 -4.45 -5.62 5.22
N HIS A 36 -3.60 -4.76 5.80
CA HIS A 36 -2.17 -4.74 5.51
C HIS A 36 -1.37 -3.96 6.57
N GLY A 37 -0.04 -4.04 6.48
CA GLY A 37 0.87 -3.58 7.53
C GLY A 37 1.23 -2.09 7.56
N HIS A 38 0.59 -1.19 6.79
CA HIS A 38 0.84 0.27 6.92
C HIS A 38 0.27 0.84 8.22
N ALA A 39 0.76 2.01 8.66
CA ALA A 39 0.52 2.48 10.04
C ALA A 39 -0.85 3.13 10.26
N ASP A 40 -1.46 3.57 9.18
CA ASP A 40 -2.82 4.08 9.07
C ASP A 40 -3.86 2.93 9.08
N HIS A 41 -3.47 1.71 8.72
CA HIS A 41 -4.31 0.50 8.77
C HIS A 41 -4.01 -0.44 9.96
N ALA A 42 -2.74 -0.50 10.40
CA ALA A 42 -2.27 -1.44 11.40
C ALA A 42 -1.72 -0.72 12.64
N ARG A 43 -2.16 -1.18 13.82
CA ARG A 43 -1.64 -0.75 15.11
C ARG A 43 -1.22 -1.96 15.96
N GLY A 44 -0.30 -1.73 16.89
CA GLY A 44 0.02 -2.72 17.92
C GLY A 44 -0.95 -2.64 19.09
N GLY A 45 -0.98 -3.70 19.91
CA GLY A 45 -1.69 -3.70 21.20
C GLY A 45 -3.13 -4.21 21.17
N HIS A 46 -3.59 -4.77 20.05
CA HIS A 46 -4.88 -5.47 20.00
C HIS A 46 -4.84 -6.75 20.85
N GLY A 47 -6.00 -7.19 21.33
CA GLY A 47 -6.13 -8.44 22.08
C GLY A 47 -5.79 -9.65 21.20
N GLU A 48 -6.37 -9.68 20.00
CA GLU A 48 -6.09 -10.65 18.93
C GLU A 48 -6.07 -9.91 17.58
N VAL A 49 -5.18 -10.30 16.67
CA VAL A 49 -5.02 -9.72 15.33
C VAL A 49 -5.14 -10.81 14.28
N TRP A 50 -6.11 -10.68 13.36
CA TRP A 50 -6.28 -11.54 12.21
C TRP A 50 -5.78 -10.82 10.97
N ALA A 51 -4.78 -11.39 10.32
CA ALA A 51 -4.24 -10.89 9.06
C ALA A 51 -3.53 -12.03 8.32
N THR A 52 -3.07 -11.76 7.11
CA THR A 52 -2.17 -12.68 6.41
C THR A 52 -0.89 -12.92 7.22
N PRO A 53 -0.23 -14.09 7.07
CA PRO A 53 1.04 -14.37 7.74
C PRO A 53 2.09 -13.26 7.52
N GLU A 54 2.17 -12.74 6.30
CA GLU A 54 3.05 -11.66 5.90
C GLU A 54 2.71 -10.34 6.61
N THR A 55 1.43 -9.98 6.69
CA THR A 55 0.99 -8.77 7.40
C THR A 55 1.30 -8.87 8.89
N LEU A 56 1.09 -10.04 9.51
CA LEU A 56 1.48 -10.27 10.90
C LEU A 56 2.99 -10.13 11.11
N ALA A 57 3.81 -10.65 10.19
CA ALA A 57 5.27 -10.49 10.25
C ALA A 57 5.69 -9.01 10.13
N ILE A 58 5.04 -8.25 9.25
CA ILE A 58 5.27 -6.80 9.11
C ILE A 58 4.87 -6.08 10.39
N MET A 59 3.71 -6.38 10.96
CA MET A 59 3.27 -5.80 12.23
C MET A 59 4.25 -6.12 13.36
N GLU A 60 4.76 -7.35 13.43
CA GLU A 60 5.78 -7.73 14.41
C GLU A 60 7.09 -6.95 14.22
N ALA A 61 7.51 -6.76 12.97
CA ALA A 61 8.69 -5.97 12.64
C ALA A 61 8.54 -4.49 13.04
N ARG A 62 7.33 -3.94 13.06
CA ARG A 62 7.10 -2.51 13.36
C ARG A 62 6.75 -2.25 14.82
N TYR A 63 5.93 -3.11 15.41
CA TYR A 63 5.28 -2.87 16.71
C TYR A 63 5.69 -3.89 17.79
N GLY A 64 6.54 -4.87 17.46
CA GLY A 64 6.89 -5.97 18.35
C GLY A 64 5.84 -7.09 18.36
N PRO A 65 5.95 -8.08 19.26
CA PRO A 65 5.08 -9.26 19.26
C PRO A 65 3.59 -8.92 19.24
N GLN A 66 2.83 -9.61 18.39
CA GLN A 66 1.38 -9.50 18.29
C GLN A 66 0.72 -10.82 18.71
N THR A 67 -0.51 -10.77 19.23
CA THR A 67 -1.36 -11.97 19.39
C THR A 67 -1.99 -12.33 18.04
N GLY A 68 -1.13 -12.76 17.10
CA GLY A 68 -1.50 -13.00 15.72
C GLY A 68 -2.30 -14.30 15.51
N ARG A 69 -3.30 -14.21 14.64
CA ARG A 69 -4.14 -15.31 14.13
C ARG A 69 -4.02 -15.29 12.60
N PRO A 70 -3.05 -16.03 12.03
CA PRO A 70 -2.81 -16.00 10.59
C PRO A 70 -4.02 -16.51 9.82
N VAL A 71 -4.35 -15.84 8.72
CA VAL A 71 -5.41 -16.24 7.77
C VAL A 71 -4.81 -16.22 6.37
N ALA A 72 -4.61 -17.39 5.78
CA ALA A 72 -4.08 -17.46 4.43
C ALA A 72 -5.15 -17.04 3.40
N TYR A 73 -4.71 -16.60 2.22
CA TYR A 73 -5.64 -16.31 1.13
C TYR A 73 -6.51 -17.52 0.80
N GLY A 74 -7.81 -17.31 0.66
CA GLY A 74 -8.78 -18.37 0.39
C GLY A 74 -9.24 -19.17 1.62
N GLU A 75 -8.66 -18.93 2.80
CA GLU A 75 -9.23 -19.42 4.05
C GLU A 75 -10.43 -18.58 4.47
N THR A 76 -11.36 -19.19 5.21
CA THR A 76 -12.55 -18.53 5.74
C THR A 76 -12.72 -18.87 7.20
N ILE A 77 -13.03 -17.85 8.00
CA ILE A 77 -13.26 -17.95 9.44
C ILE A 77 -14.71 -17.58 9.70
N ARG A 78 -15.40 -18.38 10.52
CA ARG A 78 -16.73 -18.04 11.01
C ARG A 78 -16.63 -17.46 12.42
N MET A 79 -17.20 -16.28 12.65
CA MET A 79 -17.27 -15.65 13.96
C MET A 79 -18.70 -15.29 14.36
N GLY A 80 -18.99 -15.36 15.66
CA GLY A 80 -20.33 -15.12 16.22
C GLY A 80 -21.13 -16.42 16.45
N PRO A 81 -22.43 -16.30 16.76
CA PRO A 81 -23.31 -17.45 17.02
C PRO A 81 -23.44 -18.40 15.82
N GLU A 82 -23.70 -19.67 16.06
CA GLU A 82 -23.78 -20.69 15.00
C GLU A 82 -24.82 -20.35 13.92
N ASP A 83 -26.00 -19.87 14.35
CA ASP A 83 -27.14 -19.50 13.52
C ASP A 83 -27.08 -18.08 12.92
N ASN A 84 -26.17 -17.24 13.40
CA ASN A 84 -26.07 -15.84 12.99
C ASN A 84 -24.62 -15.32 12.92
N GLY A 85 -23.70 -16.18 12.50
CA GLY A 85 -22.29 -15.85 12.35
C GLY A 85 -22.00 -15.04 11.09
N VAL A 86 -20.82 -14.42 11.09
CA VAL A 86 -20.22 -13.75 9.93
C VAL A 86 -19.07 -14.62 9.43
N GLU A 87 -19.06 -14.89 8.13
CA GLU A 87 -17.94 -15.54 7.46
C GLU A 87 -16.95 -14.48 6.97
N ILE A 88 -15.67 -14.69 7.24
CA ILE A 88 -14.62 -13.70 7.05
C ILE A 88 -13.49 -14.36 6.26
N GLY A 89 -13.17 -13.82 5.10
CA GLY A 89 -12.12 -14.32 4.22
C GLY A 89 -11.14 -13.23 3.80
N PHE A 90 -9.96 -13.66 3.35
CA PHE A 90 -8.89 -12.78 2.87
C PHE A 90 -8.63 -13.05 1.39
N VAL A 91 -8.62 -12.00 0.58
CA VAL A 91 -8.35 -12.05 -0.86
C VAL A 91 -7.25 -11.06 -1.21
N PRO A 92 -6.27 -11.38 -2.07
CA PRO A 92 -5.17 -10.46 -2.38
C PRO A 92 -5.61 -9.06 -2.83
N ALA A 93 -4.95 -8.03 -2.31
CA ALA A 93 -5.19 -6.62 -2.65
C ALA A 93 -4.16 -6.03 -3.62
N GLY A 94 -3.02 -6.69 -3.87
CA GLY A 94 -1.99 -6.17 -4.80
C GLY A 94 -1.23 -4.94 -4.31
N HIS A 95 -1.45 -4.47 -3.09
CA HIS A 95 -0.88 -3.22 -2.58
C HIS A 95 0.56 -3.40 -2.08
N VAL A 96 0.77 -4.19 -1.03
CA VAL A 96 2.07 -4.58 -0.45
C VAL A 96 2.11 -6.06 -0.11
N LEU A 97 3.28 -6.60 0.26
CA LEU A 97 3.42 -7.98 0.71
C LEU A 97 2.39 -8.31 1.81
N GLY A 98 1.57 -9.34 1.58
CA GLY A 98 0.51 -9.74 2.51
C GLY A 98 -0.80 -8.94 2.44
N SER A 99 -0.87 -7.86 1.67
CA SER A 99 -2.07 -7.02 1.61
C SER A 99 -3.30 -7.80 1.15
N ALA A 100 -4.43 -7.57 1.80
CA ALA A 100 -5.65 -8.31 1.60
C ALA A 100 -6.90 -7.43 1.68
N GLN A 101 -7.85 -7.73 0.78
CA GLN A 101 -9.24 -7.38 0.92
C GLN A 101 -9.87 -8.31 1.96
N ILE A 102 -10.63 -7.74 2.90
CA ILE A 102 -11.40 -8.50 3.88
C ILE A 102 -12.82 -8.68 3.34
N VAL A 103 -13.17 -9.94 3.08
CA VAL A 103 -14.49 -10.35 2.58
C VAL A 103 -15.35 -10.76 3.77
N LEU A 104 -16.51 -10.13 3.93
CA LEU A 104 -17.45 -10.38 5.00
C LEU A 104 -18.78 -10.87 4.41
N ASP A 105 -19.19 -12.09 4.74
CA ASP A 105 -20.44 -12.70 4.29
C ASP A 105 -21.39 -12.87 5.50
N HIS A 106 -22.59 -12.30 5.40
CA HIS A 106 -23.61 -12.42 6.43
C HIS A 106 -25.02 -12.33 5.85
N ARG A 107 -25.90 -13.26 6.22
CA ARG A 107 -27.33 -13.27 5.81
C ARG A 107 -27.58 -13.12 4.30
N GLY A 108 -26.68 -13.67 3.48
CA GLY A 108 -26.76 -13.62 2.02
C GLY A 108 -26.34 -12.28 1.41
N GLU A 109 -25.75 -11.39 2.21
CA GLU A 109 -25.09 -10.16 1.76
C GLU A 109 -23.57 -10.28 1.91
N ARG A 110 -22.84 -9.81 0.89
CA ARG A 110 -21.39 -9.73 0.90
C ARG A 110 -20.91 -8.29 0.93
N ILE A 111 -20.04 -7.98 1.88
CA ILE A 111 -19.33 -6.71 1.97
C ILE A 111 -17.83 -6.99 1.82
N VAL A 112 -17.16 -6.23 0.96
CA VAL A 112 -15.71 -6.33 0.79
C VAL A 112 -15.08 -5.02 1.20
N VAL A 113 -14.19 -5.07 2.19
CA VAL A 113 -13.32 -3.95 2.55
C VAL A 113 -12.01 -4.12 1.82
N SER A 114 -11.73 -3.24 0.86
CA SER A 114 -10.56 -3.40 -0.02
C SER A 114 -9.23 -3.25 0.71
N GLY A 115 -9.21 -2.42 1.77
CA GLY A 115 -7.97 -1.77 2.20
C GLY A 115 -7.41 -0.92 1.06
N ASP A 116 -6.11 -0.69 1.09
CA ASP A 116 -5.40 -0.14 -0.07
C ASP A 116 -5.17 -1.24 -1.09
N TYR A 117 -5.26 -0.88 -2.38
CA TYR A 117 -5.11 -1.83 -3.46
C TYR A 117 -4.55 -1.18 -4.72
N LYS A 118 -3.88 -1.97 -5.56
CA LYS A 118 -3.57 -1.59 -6.94
C LYS A 118 -3.77 -2.76 -7.89
N ARG A 119 -4.12 -2.48 -9.14
CA ARG A 119 -4.32 -3.54 -10.16
C ARG A 119 -3.06 -3.82 -10.97
N ARG A 120 -2.17 -2.84 -11.08
CA ARG A 120 -0.88 -3.00 -11.76
C ARG A 120 -0.07 -4.17 -11.16
N PRO A 121 0.59 -4.98 -11.99
CA PRO A 121 1.50 -6.01 -11.51
C PRO A 121 2.55 -5.44 -10.57
N ASP A 122 2.89 -6.22 -9.55
CA ASP A 122 3.95 -5.92 -8.60
C ASP A 122 4.69 -7.23 -8.29
N PRO A 123 6.00 -7.30 -8.53
CA PRO A 123 6.79 -8.51 -8.27
C PRO A 123 6.99 -8.82 -6.77
N THR A 124 6.47 -7.98 -5.86
CA THR A 124 6.68 -8.09 -4.40
C THR A 124 5.43 -8.51 -3.62
N CYS A 125 4.28 -8.68 -4.28
CA CYS A 125 3.04 -9.10 -3.63
C CYS A 125 2.10 -9.88 -4.57
N GLU A 126 1.09 -10.53 -4.00
CA GLU A 126 0.07 -11.23 -4.78
C GLU A 126 -0.82 -10.23 -5.55
N PRO A 127 -1.09 -10.45 -6.85
CA PRO A 127 -1.90 -9.53 -7.64
C PRO A 127 -3.32 -9.34 -7.08
N PHE A 128 -3.86 -8.13 -7.20
CA PHE A 128 -5.25 -7.83 -6.84
C PHE A 128 -6.23 -8.79 -7.54
N ARG A 129 -7.15 -9.37 -6.75
CA ARG A 129 -8.19 -10.27 -7.27
C ARG A 129 -9.57 -9.66 -7.05
N PRO A 130 -10.29 -9.25 -8.12
CA PRO A 130 -11.63 -8.67 -7.99
C PRO A 130 -12.60 -9.63 -7.29
N VAL A 131 -13.38 -9.11 -6.33
CA VAL A 131 -14.40 -9.88 -5.60
C VAL A 131 -15.78 -9.26 -5.83
N LYS A 132 -16.69 -10.02 -6.47
CA LYS A 132 -18.09 -9.59 -6.57
C LYS A 132 -18.73 -9.50 -5.18
N CYS A 133 -19.43 -8.41 -4.92
CA CYS A 133 -20.04 -8.10 -3.62
C CYS A 133 -21.26 -7.19 -3.76
N ASP A 134 -22.04 -7.08 -2.70
CA ASP A 134 -23.17 -6.16 -2.62
C ASP A 134 -22.70 -4.75 -2.24
N VAL A 135 -21.79 -4.66 -1.28
CA VAL A 135 -21.14 -3.41 -0.86
C VAL A 135 -19.63 -3.53 -1.04
N PHE A 136 -19.04 -2.60 -1.79
CA PHE A 136 -17.60 -2.47 -1.93
C PHE A 136 -17.12 -1.23 -1.18
N VAL A 137 -16.31 -1.42 -0.14
CA VAL A 137 -15.62 -0.32 0.55
C VAL A 137 -14.25 -0.14 -0.10
N THR A 138 -14.03 1.01 -0.74
CA THR A 138 -12.84 1.31 -1.55
C THR A 138 -12.09 2.52 -1.01
N GLU A 139 -10.76 2.46 -1.07
CA GLU A 139 -9.91 3.66 -0.97
C GLU A 139 -10.15 4.63 -2.15
N ALA A 140 -9.71 5.88 -1.99
CA ALA A 140 -9.71 6.91 -3.02
C ALA A 140 -8.45 7.81 -2.96
N THR A 141 -7.29 7.25 -2.62
CA THR A 141 -6.02 7.99 -2.51
C THR A 141 -5.73 8.79 -3.79
N PHE A 142 -5.90 8.16 -4.95
CA PHE A 142 -5.81 8.79 -6.27
C PHE A 142 -7.18 8.94 -6.95
N GLY A 143 -8.22 9.22 -6.15
CA GLY A 143 -9.62 9.33 -6.56
C GLY A 143 -10.00 10.55 -7.40
N LEU A 144 -9.04 11.23 -8.06
CA LEU A 144 -9.32 12.32 -9.00
C LEU A 144 -8.91 11.95 -10.44
N PRO A 145 -9.67 12.34 -11.48
CA PRO A 145 -9.36 12.04 -12.89
C PRO A 145 -8.01 12.49 -13.43
N VAL A 146 -7.30 13.35 -12.69
CA VAL A 146 -5.95 13.82 -13.04
C VAL A 146 -4.87 12.78 -12.69
N PHE A 147 -5.13 11.87 -11.76
CA PHE A 147 -4.21 10.82 -11.39
C PHE A 147 -4.39 9.62 -12.30
N ARG A 148 -3.54 9.58 -13.33
CA ARG A 148 -3.37 8.44 -14.23
C ARG A 148 -1.88 8.12 -14.25
N HIS A 149 -1.52 6.96 -13.71
CA HIS A 149 -0.12 6.59 -13.58
C HIS A 149 0.40 5.98 -14.91
N PRO A 150 1.65 6.28 -15.30
CA PRO A 150 2.28 5.65 -16.46
C PRO A 150 2.61 4.18 -16.19
N GLU A 151 3.09 3.48 -17.22
CA GLU A 151 3.59 2.13 -17.04
C GLU A 151 4.81 2.11 -16.10
N THR A 152 4.86 1.12 -15.21
CA THR A 152 5.93 1.03 -14.20
C THR A 152 7.31 0.94 -14.84
N THR A 153 7.41 0.20 -15.96
CA THR A 153 8.65 0.06 -16.73
C THR A 153 9.17 1.39 -17.29
N ASP A 154 8.28 2.32 -17.65
CA ASP A 154 8.69 3.63 -18.17
C ASP A 154 9.35 4.47 -17.07
N GLU A 155 8.84 4.40 -15.84
CA GLU A 155 9.44 5.12 -14.70
C GLU A 155 10.79 4.51 -14.29
N ILE A 156 10.91 3.18 -14.34
CA ILE A 156 12.18 2.52 -14.04
C ILE A 156 13.21 2.78 -15.15
N ASP A 157 12.82 2.84 -16.43
CA ASP A 157 13.75 3.22 -17.51
C ASP A 157 14.21 4.69 -17.37
N LYS A 158 13.36 5.61 -16.90
CA LYS A 158 13.79 6.98 -16.58
C LYS A 158 14.89 6.99 -15.52
N LEU A 159 14.74 6.21 -14.45
CA LEU A 159 15.73 6.08 -13.39
C LEU A 159 17.05 5.49 -13.94
N LEU A 160 16.99 4.41 -14.72
CA LEU A 160 18.17 3.80 -15.32
C LEU A 160 18.85 4.73 -16.34
N SER A 161 18.06 5.52 -17.08
CA SER A 161 18.57 6.51 -18.01
C SER A 161 19.31 7.64 -17.29
N ALA A 162 18.78 8.13 -16.16
CA ALA A 162 19.46 9.10 -15.33
C ALA A 162 20.79 8.56 -14.76
N LEU A 163 20.79 7.30 -14.32
CA LEU A 163 22.01 6.64 -13.85
C LEU A 163 23.10 6.57 -14.94
N ARG A 164 22.72 6.24 -16.18
CA ARG A 164 23.65 6.17 -17.33
C ARG A 164 24.16 7.54 -17.76
N ALA A 165 23.33 8.57 -17.65
CA ALA A 165 23.68 9.93 -18.05
C ALA A 165 24.69 10.60 -17.08
N GLU A 166 24.67 10.20 -15.80
CA GLU A 166 25.41 10.86 -14.72
C GLU A 166 26.34 9.89 -13.97
N PRO A 167 27.33 9.25 -14.63
CA PRO A 167 28.13 8.17 -14.05
C PRO A 167 29.02 8.60 -12.87
N GLU A 168 29.32 9.90 -12.75
CA GLU A 168 30.11 10.46 -11.64
C GLU A 168 29.26 10.81 -10.40
N ARG A 169 27.93 10.77 -10.53
CA ARG A 169 26.95 11.02 -9.47
C ARG A 169 26.34 9.69 -9.01
N CYS A 170 25.59 9.69 -7.92
CA CYS A 170 24.67 8.59 -7.60
C CYS A 170 23.22 9.00 -7.87
N VAL A 171 22.34 8.04 -8.10
CA VAL A 171 20.89 8.30 -8.10
C VAL A 171 20.33 7.97 -6.71
N LEU A 172 19.85 8.99 -6.00
CA LEU A 172 19.22 8.83 -4.68
C LEU A 172 17.70 8.79 -4.83
N VAL A 173 17.08 7.67 -4.50
CA VAL A 173 15.64 7.45 -4.66
C VAL A 173 14.94 7.45 -3.31
N GLY A 174 14.05 8.42 -3.13
CA GLY A 174 13.14 8.45 -1.98
C GLY A 174 11.98 7.50 -2.19
N ALA A 175 11.81 6.55 -1.27
CA ALA A 175 10.74 5.55 -1.30
C ALA A 175 10.31 5.18 0.13
N TYR A 176 9.02 4.96 0.35
CA TYR A 176 8.51 4.46 1.62
C TYR A 176 9.16 3.14 2.01
N ALA A 177 9.38 2.98 3.33
CA ALA A 177 10.10 1.83 3.87
C ALA A 177 9.34 0.51 3.71
N LEU A 178 8.01 0.55 3.67
CA LEU A 178 7.13 -0.57 3.40
C LEU A 178 6.55 -0.42 1.99
N GLY A 179 6.55 -1.50 1.19
CA GLY A 179 6.01 -1.52 -0.16
C GLY A 179 6.93 -0.88 -1.19
N LYS A 180 6.99 0.45 -1.20
CA LYS A 180 7.60 1.23 -2.29
C LYS A 180 9.07 0.88 -2.55
N ALA A 181 9.89 0.85 -1.48
CA ALA A 181 11.31 0.59 -1.63
C ALA A 181 11.55 -0.80 -2.22
N GLN A 182 10.83 -1.81 -1.72
CA GLN A 182 10.94 -3.17 -2.19
C GLN A 182 10.48 -3.29 -3.64
N ARG A 183 9.37 -2.64 -4.01
CA ARG A 183 8.89 -2.63 -5.39
C ARG A 183 9.89 -1.97 -6.33
N VAL A 184 10.40 -0.77 -6.04
CA VAL A 184 11.41 -0.11 -6.87
C VAL A 184 12.61 -1.03 -7.11
N ILE A 185 13.10 -1.70 -6.07
CA ILE A 185 14.22 -2.65 -6.19
C ILE A 185 13.84 -3.84 -7.08
N ALA A 186 12.70 -4.48 -6.83
CA ALA A 186 12.28 -5.66 -7.58
C ALA A 186 12.01 -5.35 -9.06
N GLU A 187 11.44 -4.18 -9.37
CA GLU A 187 11.23 -3.72 -10.75
C GLU A 187 12.57 -3.44 -11.46
N LEU A 188 13.56 -2.84 -10.76
CA LEU A 188 14.92 -2.71 -11.27
C LEU A 188 15.53 -4.08 -11.60
N ARG A 189 15.36 -5.09 -10.74
CA ARG A 189 15.80 -6.47 -11.03
C ARG A 189 15.06 -7.05 -12.23
N GLY A 190 13.75 -6.84 -12.32
CA GLY A 190 12.93 -7.27 -13.47
C GLY A 190 13.39 -6.67 -14.80
N MET A 191 14.02 -5.49 -14.77
CA MET A 191 14.64 -4.84 -15.93
C MET A 191 16.13 -5.18 -16.14
N GLY A 192 16.66 -6.17 -15.42
CA GLY A 192 18.04 -6.65 -15.58
C GLY A 192 19.11 -5.79 -14.93
N PHE A 193 18.76 -4.93 -13.96
CA PHE A 193 19.74 -4.23 -13.15
C PHE A 193 20.25 -5.16 -12.05
N ASP A 194 21.42 -5.77 -12.25
CA ASP A 194 22.02 -6.75 -11.30
C ASP A 194 23.04 -6.15 -10.32
N ASP A 195 23.43 -4.89 -10.54
CA ASP A 195 24.41 -4.21 -9.70
C ASP A 195 23.90 -4.06 -8.24
N PRO A 196 24.81 -4.04 -7.24
CA PRO A 196 24.43 -3.82 -5.85
C PRO A 196 23.65 -2.51 -5.68
N ILE A 197 22.51 -2.59 -4.99
CA ILE A 197 21.72 -1.41 -4.61
C ILE A 197 22.05 -1.05 -3.18
N TYR A 198 22.34 0.23 -2.94
CA TYR A 198 22.63 0.71 -1.60
C TYR A 198 21.37 1.21 -0.93
N ILE A 199 21.20 0.94 0.37
CA ILE A 199 20.00 1.33 1.10
C ILE A 199 20.35 2.05 2.40
N HIS A 200 19.51 3.04 2.74
CA HIS A 200 19.49 3.63 4.06
C HIS A 200 19.07 2.59 5.10
N GLY A 201 19.66 2.63 6.30
CA GLY A 201 19.40 1.63 7.35
C GLY A 201 17.92 1.52 7.78
N ALA A 202 17.14 2.59 7.62
CA ALA A 202 15.70 2.59 7.88
C ALA A 202 14.90 1.66 6.94
N LEU A 203 15.45 1.27 5.79
CA LEU A 203 14.83 0.35 4.84
C LEU A 203 15.19 -1.11 5.12
N GLN A 204 16.34 -1.35 5.77
CA GLN A 204 16.97 -2.66 5.91
C GLN A 204 16.02 -3.71 6.48
N ARG A 205 15.40 -3.43 7.62
CA ARG A 205 14.56 -4.41 8.34
C ARG A 205 13.39 -4.93 7.49
N LEU A 206 12.74 -4.07 6.72
CA LEU A 206 11.61 -4.46 5.88
C LEU A 206 12.06 -5.09 4.57
N CYS A 207 13.19 -4.67 3.99
CA CYS A 207 13.79 -5.40 2.87
C CYS A 207 14.19 -6.83 3.27
N ASP A 208 14.82 -7.01 4.43
CA ASP A 208 15.20 -8.34 4.95
C ASP A 208 13.97 -9.23 5.16
N LEU A 209 12.87 -8.64 5.67
CA LEU A 209 11.59 -9.34 5.81
C LEU A 209 11.06 -9.80 4.46
N TYR A 210 11.04 -8.93 3.44
CA TYR A 210 10.59 -9.31 2.10
C TYR A 210 11.44 -10.45 1.51
N VAL A 211 12.77 -10.41 1.70
CA VAL A 211 13.68 -11.50 1.29
C VAL A 211 13.36 -12.79 2.04
N ALA A 212 13.09 -12.74 3.35
CA ALA A 212 12.71 -13.90 4.14
C ALA A 212 11.37 -14.52 3.68
N HIS A 213 10.49 -13.72 3.08
CA HIS A 213 9.24 -14.14 2.45
C HIS A 213 9.39 -14.48 0.95
N GLY A 214 10.62 -14.61 0.45
CA GLY A 214 10.90 -15.11 -0.90
C GLY A 214 10.93 -14.05 -2.00
N VAL A 215 10.84 -12.76 -1.67
CA VAL A 215 10.98 -11.69 -2.67
C VAL A 215 12.45 -11.51 -3.05
N ALA A 216 12.74 -11.65 -4.35
CA ALA A 216 14.11 -11.58 -4.88
C ALA A 216 14.59 -10.13 -5.05
N LEU A 217 15.05 -9.50 -3.96
CA LEU A 217 15.59 -8.13 -4.00
C LEU A 217 17.05 -8.03 -4.49
N GLY A 218 17.73 -9.16 -4.65
CA GLY A 218 19.14 -9.21 -5.05
C GLY A 218 20.09 -8.68 -3.97
N GLU A 219 21.28 -8.23 -4.37
CA GLU A 219 22.28 -7.73 -3.43
C GLU A 219 21.93 -6.31 -2.94
N LEU A 220 21.67 -6.19 -1.63
CA LEU A 220 21.45 -4.92 -0.93
C LEU A 220 22.63 -4.63 0.00
N ARG A 221 23.17 -3.41 -0.07
CA ARG A 221 24.29 -2.96 0.77
C ARG A 221 23.91 -1.75 1.61
N PRO A 222 24.42 -1.60 2.85
CA PRO A 222 24.22 -0.38 3.60
C PRO A 222 24.94 0.79 2.92
N ALA A 223 24.26 1.93 2.76
CA ALA A 223 24.88 3.15 2.22
C ALA A 223 25.75 3.89 3.26
N THR A 224 25.49 3.66 4.55
CA THR A 224 26.19 4.36 5.64
C THR A 224 27.63 3.89 5.75
N GLY A 225 28.57 4.83 5.74
CA GLY A 225 30.01 4.54 5.89
C GLY A 225 30.72 4.16 4.60
N VAL A 226 30.00 4.10 3.47
CA VAL A 226 30.58 3.83 2.15
C VAL A 226 31.27 5.11 1.62
N PRO A 227 32.52 5.04 1.14
CA PRO A 227 33.19 6.18 0.52
C PRO A 227 32.42 6.71 -0.70
N LYS A 228 32.37 8.05 -0.86
CA LYS A 228 31.67 8.71 -1.98
C LYS A 228 32.01 8.12 -3.35
N LYS A 229 33.30 7.81 -3.58
CA LYS A 229 33.80 7.25 -4.83
C LYS A 229 33.16 5.90 -5.18
N GLU A 230 32.82 5.08 -4.19
CA GLU A 230 32.19 3.76 -4.40
C GLU A 230 30.69 3.85 -4.71
N LEU A 231 30.07 4.99 -4.37
CA LEU A 231 28.66 5.26 -4.64
C LEU A 231 28.44 5.96 -5.98
N GLN A 232 29.49 6.40 -6.69
CA GLN A 232 29.36 6.95 -8.04
C GLN A 232 28.83 5.87 -9.00
N GLY A 233 27.87 6.23 -9.85
CA GLY A 233 27.19 5.32 -10.76
C GLY A 233 26.34 4.27 -10.06
N ARG A 234 25.98 4.48 -8.78
CA ARG A 234 25.12 3.57 -7.99
C ARG A 234 23.74 4.15 -7.75
N ILE A 235 22.78 3.24 -7.53
CA ILE A 235 21.44 3.56 -7.02
C ILE A 235 21.47 3.42 -5.50
N VAL A 236 20.98 4.45 -4.81
CA VAL A 236 20.82 4.50 -3.35
C VAL A 236 19.35 4.74 -3.03
N LEU A 237 18.71 3.92 -2.18
CA LEU A 237 17.35 4.17 -1.70
C LEU A 237 17.35 4.72 -0.28
N CYS A 238 16.42 5.63 0.02
CA CYS A 238 16.20 6.16 1.35
C CYS A 238 14.70 6.43 1.62
N PRO A 239 14.27 6.52 2.90
CA PRO A 239 12.94 7.06 3.20
C PRO A 239 12.82 8.51 2.72
N PRO A 240 11.61 9.02 2.38
CA PRO A 240 11.44 10.38 1.86
C PRO A 240 12.03 11.46 2.78
N GLY A 241 11.91 11.30 4.10
CA GLY A 241 12.48 12.23 5.09
C GLY A 241 14.02 12.34 5.07
N ALA A 242 14.73 11.40 4.44
CA ALA A 242 16.19 11.41 4.31
C ALA A 242 16.67 12.01 2.98
N LEU A 243 15.78 12.37 2.03
CA LEU A 243 16.19 12.89 0.73
C LEU A 243 17.04 14.17 0.83
N ASN A 244 16.65 15.08 1.72
CA ASN A 244 17.24 16.41 1.84
C ASN A 244 17.99 16.64 3.18
N ASP A 245 18.21 15.56 3.94
CA ASP A 245 18.74 15.64 5.30
C ASP A 245 20.28 15.76 5.32
N ARG A 246 20.90 15.60 6.51
CA ARG A 246 22.36 15.63 6.65
C ARG A 246 23.05 14.36 6.13
N TRP A 247 22.34 13.23 6.11
CA TRP A 247 22.84 11.96 5.61
C TRP A 247 23.00 12.01 4.09
N SER A 248 22.01 12.51 3.32
CA SER A 248 22.09 12.53 1.86
C SER A 248 23.20 13.43 1.31
N ARG A 249 23.56 14.50 2.02
CA ARG A 249 24.71 15.39 1.67
C ARG A 249 26.07 14.69 1.68
N ARG A 250 26.16 13.51 2.29
CA ARG A 250 27.37 12.68 2.32
C ARG A 250 27.51 11.80 1.08
N LEU A 251 26.54 11.81 0.18
CA LEU A 251 26.57 11.10 -1.09
C LEU A 251 27.36 11.90 -2.16
N PRO A 252 27.81 11.26 -3.25
CA PRO A 252 28.49 11.93 -4.36
C PRO A 252 27.48 12.68 -5.24
N ASP A 253 27.17 13.92 -4.87
CA ASP A 253 26.32 14.85 -5.65
C ASP A 253 25.05 14.17 -6.22
N PRO A 254 24.13 13.71 -5.36
CA PRO A 254 23.06 12.82 -5.78
C PRO A 254 22.12 13.47 -6.80
N VAL A 255 21.73 12.73 -7.85
CA VAL A 255 20.52 13.01 -8.62
C VAL A 255 19.35 12.62 -7.72
N THR A 256 18.60 13.61 -7.23
CA THR A 256 17.51 13.35 -6.28
C THR A 256 16.26 12.90 -7.02
N ALA A 257 15.86 11.66 -6.81
CA ALA A 257 14.65 11.05 -7.34
C ALA A 257 13.66 10.72 -6.21
N MET A 258 12.37 10.67 -6.52
CA MET A 258 11.35 10.24 -5.55
C MET A 258 10.27 9.41 -6.25
N ALA A 259 9.96 8.25 -5.68
CA ALA A 259 8.94 7.33 -6.16
C ALA A 259 7.63 7.52 -5.37
N SER A 260 6.63 8.14 -6.00
CA SER A 260 5.29 8.33 -5.44
C SER A 260 4.29 8.67 -6.54
N GLY A 261 3.02 8.23 -6.40
CA GLY A 261 1.96 8.63 -7.33
C GLY A 261 1.73 10.16 -7.35
N TRP A 262 2.03 10.82 -6.24
CA TRP A 262 1.95 12.27 -6.10
C TRP A 262 2.98 13.04 -6.92
N MET A 263 4.00 12.37 -7.47
CA MET A 263 4.96 12.97 -8.39
C MET A 263 4.34 13.41 -9.72
N THR A 264 3.09 13.04 -9.99
CA THR A 264 2.25 13.65 -11.03
C THR A 264 2.10 15.17 -10.82
N VAL A 265 2.12 15.65 -9.57
CA VAL A 265 1.93 17.06 -9.22
C VAL A 265 3.29 17.79 -9.24
N ARG A 266 3.56 18.54 -10.30
CA ARG A 266 4.81 19.30 -10.49
C ARG A 266 5.20 20.20 -9.31
N GLN A 267 4.21 20.76 -8.61
CA GLN A 267 4.47 21.60 -7.43
C GLN A 267 5.05 20.81 -6.26
N ARG A 268 4.55 19.58 -5.99
CA ARG A 268 5.08 18.71 -4.92
C ARG A 268 6.54 18.32 -5.21
N ALA A 269 6.87 17.97 -6.46
CA ALA A 269 8.24 17.67 -6.86
C ALA A 269 9.20 18.85 -6.60
N ARG A 270 8.79 20.08 -6.96
CA ARG A 270 9.57 21.30 -6.69
C ARG A 270 9.74 21.59 -5.21
N GLN A 271 8.67 21.46 -4.42
CA GLN A 271 8.72 21.68 -2.96
C GLN A 271 9.68 20.71 -2.26
N ARG A 272 9.85 19.51 -2.81
CA ARG A 272 10.73 18.47 -2.28
C ARG A 272 12.14 18.48 -2.88
N ASN A 273 12.48 19.44 -3.74
CA ASN A 273 13.75 19.51 -4.48
C ASN A 273 14.08 18.20 -5.22
N VAL A 274 13.07 17.56 -5.79
CA VAL A 274 13.24 16.33 -6.58
C VAL A 274 13.59 16.72 -8.02
N GLU A 275 14.76 16.29 -8.50
CA GLU A 275 15.20 16.45 -9.88
C GLU A 275 14.52 15.44 -10.81
N LEU A 276 14.32 14.20 -10.33
CA LEU A 276 13.74 13.09 -11.08
C LEU A 276 12.44 12.58 -10.40
N PRO A 277 11.28 13.17 -10.71
CA PRO A 277 10.00 12.65 -10.22
C PRO A 277 9.67 11.31 -10.90
N LEU A 278 9.48 10.25 -10.11
CA LEU A 278 9.06 8.93 -10.56
C LEU A 278 7.61 8.69 -10.15
N ILE A 279 6.71 8.60 -11.14
CA ILE A 279 5.27 8.44 -10.93
C ILE A 279 4.96 6.96 -10.70
N LEU A 280 5.34 6.46 -9.52
CA LEU A 280 5.14 5.08 -9.11
C LEU A 280 4.27 5.03 -7.85
N SER A 281 3.05 4.51 -7.97
CA SER A 281 2.10 4.39 -6.86
C SER A 281 1.82 2.94 -6.51
N ASP A 282 1.65 2.66 -5.22
CA ASP A 282 1.19 1.36 -4.72
C ASP A 282 -0.34 1.29 -4.55
N HIS A 283 -1.03 2.36 -4.97
CA HIS A 283 -2.48 2.49 -4.98
C HIS A 283 -3.02 2.57 -6.40
N ALA A 284 -4.29 2.19 -6.55
CA ALA A 284 -5.05 2.29 -7.78
C ALA A 284 -5.21 3.75 -8.19
N ASP A 285 -4.85 4.06 -9.44
CA ASP A 285 -5.16 5.34 -10.04
C ASP A 285 -6.64 5.47 -10.43
N TRP A 286 -7.04 6.61 -11.00
CA TRP A 286 -8.41 6.85 -11.40
C TRP A 286 -8.97 5.79 -12.37
N ASP A 287 -8.17 5.36 -13.34
CA ASP A 287 -8.61 4.41 -14.35
C ASP A 287 -8.70 2.99 -13.74
N GLU A 288 -7.80 2.63 -12.82
CA GLU A 288 -7.85 1.39 -12.04
C GLU A 288 -9.05 1.34 -11.08
N LEU A 289 -9.31 2.42 -10.33
CA LEU A 289 -10.47 2.56 -9.43
C LEU A 289 -11.78 2.38 -10.22
N THR A 290 -11.96 3.15 -11.29
CA THR A 290 -13.20 3.11 -12.08
C THR A 290 -13.37 1.80 -12.85
N THR A 291 -12.28 1.15 -13.28
CA THR A 291 -12.32 -0.20 -13.88
C THR A 291 -12.77 -1.23 -12.85
N THR A 292 -12.25 -1.16 -11.62
CA THR A 292 -12.63 -2.06 -10.53
C THR A 292 -14.12 -1.97 -10.22
N LEU A 293 -14.65 -0.75 -10.12
CA LEU A 293 -16.08 -0.55 -9.84
C LEU A 293 -16.99 -1.07 -10.96
N ARG A 294 -16.56 -0.96 -12.23
CA ARG A 294 -17.30 -1.55 -13.38
C ARG A 294 -17.27 -3.08 -13.37
N GLU A 295 -16.13 -3.68 -13.02
CA GLU A 295 -15.94 -5.13 -13.03
C GLU A 295 -16.66 -5.81 -11.85
N ILE A 296 -16.52 -5.26 -10.64
CA ILE A 296 -17.19 -5.77 -9.44
C ILE A 296 -18.70 -5.57 -9.56
N ALA A 297 -19.12 -4.43 -10.12
CA ALA A 297 -20.51 -4.02 -10.27
C ALA A 297 -21.32 -4.15 -8.94
N PRO A 298 -20.86 -3.53 -7.84
CA PRO A 298 -21.53 -3.65 -6.56
C PRO A 298 -22.86 -2.89 -6.55
N LYS A 299 -23.77 -3.27 -5.65
CA LYS A 299 -25.03 -2.54 -5.46
C LYS A 299 -24.78 -1.18 -4.81
N GLU A 300 -23.78 -1.08 -3.95
CA GLU A 300 -23.37 0.16 -3.30
C GLU A 300 -21.85 0.25 -3.09
N VAL A 301 -21.30 1.46 -3.18
CA VAL A 301 -19.89 1.76 -2.96
C VAL A 301 -19.74 2.70 -1.77
N TRP A 302 -18.86 2.35 -0.84
CA TRP A 302 -18.50 3.20 0.29
C TRP A 302 -17.06 3.65 0.10
N VAL A 303 -16.85 4.96 -0.02
CA VAL A 303 -15.54 5.54 -0.37
C VAL A 303 -14.86 6.08 0.88
N THR A 304 -13.58 5.77 1.05
CA THR A 304 -12.73 6.28 2.13
C THR A 304 -11.42 6.88 1.58
N HIS A 305 -10.50 7.32 2.46
CA HIS A 305 -9.21 7.95 2.13
C HIS A 305 -9.29 9.30 1.36
N GLY A 306 -10.18 10.19 1.81
CA GLY A 306 -10.01 11.67 1.79
C GLY A 306 -10.28 12.44 0.49
N ARG A 307 -10.44 11.78 -0.66
CA ARG A 307 -10.78 12.44 -1.95
C ARG A 307 -12.02 11.82 -2.60
N GLU A 308 -13.02 11.55 -1.77
CA GLU A 308 -14.24 10.81 -2.10
C GLU A 308 -15.14 11.46 -3.17
N ASP A 309 -15.22 12.79 -3.21
CA ASP A 309 -16.28 13.51 -3.92
C ASP A 309 -16.34 13.17 -5.41
N ALA A 310 -15.16 13.11 -6.06
CA ALA A 310 -15.09 12.82 -7.49
C ALA A 310 -15.46 11.36 -7.79
N LEU A 311 -15.02 10.40 -6.97
CA LEU A 311 -15.35 9.00 -7.16
C LEU A 311 -16.82 8.71 -6.86
N VAL A 312 -17.38 9.32 -5.79
CA VAL A 312 -18.81 9.26 -5.46
C VAL A 312 -19.66 9.87 -6.59
N HIS A 313 -19.24 11.03 -7.12
CA HIS A 313 -19.91 11.66 -8.26
C HIS A 313 -19.87 10.76 -9.51
N TRP A 314 -18.72 10.17 -9.80
CA TRP A 314 -18.56 9.24 -10.91
C TRP A 314 -19.47 8.01 -10.78
N CYS A 315 -19.58 7.42 -9.57
CA CYS A 315 -20.48 6.30 -9.30
C CYS A 315 -21.94 6.66 -9.62
N ARG A 316 -22.40 7.83 -9.16
CA ARG A 316 -23.78 8.30 -9.41
C ARG A 316 -24.06 8.46 -10.90
N ASN A 317 -23.11 8.98 -11.67
CA ASN A 317 -23.23 9.11 -13.12
C ASN A 317 -23.26 7.75 -13.85
N HIS A 318 -22.75 6.70 -13.21
CA HIS A 318 -22.77 5.32 -13.72
C HIS A 318 -23.87 4.47 -13.06
N GLN A 319 -24.85 5.10 -12.41
CA GLN A 319 -26.00 4.43 -11.76
C GLN A 319 -25.60 3.47 -10.62
N ILE A 320 -24.44 3.69 -10.01
CA ILE A 320 -23.95 2.97 -8.83
C ILE A 320 -24.24 3.85 -7.60
N LYS A 321 -24.95 3.29 -6.61
CA LYS A 321 -25.19 4.00 -5.34
C LYS A 321 -23.85 4.18 -4.62
N ALA A 322 -23.53 5.38 -4.15
CA ALA A 322 -22.28 5.63 -3.45
C ALA A 322 -22.40 6.67 -2.34
N ARG A 323 -21.60 6.49 -1.29
CA ARG A 323 -21.46 7.40 -0.15
C ARG A 323 -20.02 7.46 0.34
N ALA A 324 -19.65 8.56 0.98
CA ALA A 324 -18.39 8.70 1.69
C ALA A 324 -18.46 8.08 3.08
N LEU A 325 -17.32 7.61 3.60
CA LEU A 325 -17.12 7.22 4.99
C LEU A 325 -16.19 8.23 5.66
N GLU A 326 -16.60 8.75 6.81
CA GLU A 326 -15.73 9.57 7.66
C GLU A 326 -14.87 8.65 8.54
N LEU A 327 -13.71 8.21 8.01
CA LEU A 327 -12.69 7.51 8.79
C LEU A 327 -11.56 8.49 9.19
N SER A 328 -11.04 8.39 10.41
CA SER A 328 -9.97 9.22 10.97
C SER A 328 -8.61 8.50 10.93
N GLY A 329 -7.53 9.28 10.76
CA GLY A 329 -6.16 8.78 10.78
C GLY A 329 -5.55 8.46 9.42
N TYR A 330 -6.26 8.75 8.33
CA TYR A 330 -5.77 8.65 6.96
C TYR A 330 -5.30 10.03 6.49
N GLU A 331 -4.01 10.31 6.63
CA GLU A 331 -3.33 11.46 6.01
C GLU A 331 -2.85 11.03 4.61
N ASP A 332 -2.68 11.97 3.66
CA ASP A 332 -2.10 11.65 2.33
C ASP A 332 -0.79 10.86 2.56
N GLU A 333 -0.50 9.78 1.80
CA GLU A 333 0.74 8.98 1.91
C GLU A 333 2.01 9.88 2.07
N ASP A 334 1.98 11.08 1.50
CA ASP A 334 3.07 12.04 1.39
C ASP A 334 2.98 13.26 2.35
N ASP A 335 2.07 13.28 3.32
CA ASP A 335 2.01 14.36 4.34
C ASP A 335 2.68 13.93 5.67
#